data_AF-A0A1G0HD11-F1
#
_entry.id   AF-A0A1G0HD11-F1
#
_cell.length_a   1.000
_cell.length_b   1.000
_cell.length_c   1.000
_cell.angle_alpha   90.00
_cell.angle_beta   90.00
_cell.angle_gamma   90.00
#
_symmetry.space_group_name_H-M   'P 1'
#
loop_
_entity.id
_entity.type
_entity.pdbx_description
1 polymer ?
#
loop_
_entity_poly.entity_id
_entity_poly.type
_entity_poly.pdbx_seq_one_letter_code
_entity_poly.pdbx_strand_id
1 'polypeptide(L)' 'MREIIKMVSTGKTKQGKPTGSFRTTTKNKKKTTEKLKLKHYDARAYNAKTQKTGMHVLFEEGKM' A
#
# COMPACT_ATOMS: atom_id res chain seq x y z
N MET A 1 -11.64 14.29 -14.51
CA MET A 1 -10.47 14.85 -13.81
C MET A 1 -9.82 13.69 -13.06
N ARG A 2 -8.54 13.43 -13.29
CA ARG A 2 -7.79 12.40 -12.57
C ARG A 2 -7.04 13.11 -11.45
N GLU A 3 -7.16 12.61 -10.23
CA GLU A 3 -6.44 13.14 -9.08
C GLU A 3 -5.32 12.18 -8.69
N ILE A 4 -4.23 12.73 -8.18
CA ILE A 4 -3.14 11.94 -7.62
C ILE A 4 -3.56 11.54 -6.21
N ILE A 5 -3.58 10.25 -5.94
CA ILE A 5 -3.87 9.69 -4.63
C ILE A 5 -2.63 9.03 -4.05
N LYS A 6 -2.49 9.10 -2.72
CA LYS A 6 -1.44 8.41 -1.97
C LYS A 6 -1.96 7.03 -1.57
N MET A 7 -1.20 6.01 -1.89
CA MET A 7 -1.44 4.61 -1.57
C MET A 7 -0.45 4.22 -0.48
N VAL A 8 -0.92 3.92 0.72
CA VAL A 8 -0.09 3.58 1.89
C VAL A 8 -0.06 2.07 2.05
N SER A 9 1.14 1.52 2.21
CA SER A 9 1.34 0.09 2.46
C SER A 9 0.72 -0.32 3.79
N THR A 10 -0.02 -1.43 3.79
CA THR A 10 -0.48 -2.11 5.01
C THR A 10 0.59 -3.05 5.58
N GLY A 11 1.78 -3.11 4.97
CA GLY A 11 2.88 -3.95 5.39
C GLY A 11 3.39 -3.56 6.78
N LYS A 12 3.76 -4.58 7.57
CA LYS A 12 4.44 -4.42 8.86
C LYS A 12 5.86 -4.99 8.77
N THR A 13 6.78 -4.40 9.50
CA THR A 13 8.14 -4.91 9.68
C THR A 13 8.14 -6.08 10.66
N LYS A 14 9.28 -6.76 10.82
CA LYS A 14 9.45 -7.87 11.79
C LYS A 14 9.09 -7.46 13.23
N GLN A 15 9.25 -6.18 13.55
CA GLN A 15 8.94 -5.59 14.86
C GLN A 15 7.48 -5.13 14.99
N GLY A 16 6.62 -5.42 14.00
CA GLY A 16 5.21 -5.03 14.02
C GLY A 16 4.92 -3.57 13.68
N LYS A 17 5.96 -2.77 13.37
CA LYS A 17 5.81 -1.36 12.96
C LYS A 17 5.36 -1.27 11.50
N PRO A 18 4.54 -0.28 11.11
CA PRO A 18 4.22 -0.06 9.70
C PRO A 18 5.50 0.22 8.90
N THR A 19 5.59 -0.32 7.68
CA THR A 19 6.77 -0.13 6.81
C THR A 19 6.93 1.32 6.35
N GLY A 20 5.85 2.09 6.34
CA GLY A 20 5.82 3.48 5.88
C GLY A 20 5.97 3.61 4.36
N SER A 21 6.03 2.49 3.62
CA SER A 21 6.08 2.48 2.17
C SER A 21 4.80 3.11 1.61
N PHE A 22 4.93 4.09 0.74
CA PHE A 22 3.80 4.68 0.03
C PHE A 22 4.10 4.79 -1.45
N ARG A 23 3.05 4.82 -2.25
CA ARG A 23 3.11 5.05 -3.69
C ARG A 23 2.08 6.08 -4.07
N THR A 24 2.29 6.74 -5.18
CA THR A 24 1.29 7.63 -5.78
C THR A 24 0.68 6.95 -6.99
N THR A 25 -0.63 7.06 -7.13
CA THR A 25 -1.34 6.58 -8.33
C THR A 25 -2.36 7.64 -8.75
N THR A 26 -2.83 7.57 -9.99
CA THR A 26 -3.90 8.47 -10.45
C THR A 26 -5.23 7.75 -10.37
N LYS A 27 -6.24 8.40 -9.79
CA LYS A 27 -7.60 7.87 -9.67
C LYS A 27 -8.60 8.82 -10.31
N ASN A 28 -9.59 8.26 -11.00
CA ASN A 28 -10.71 9.02 -11.55
C ASN A 28 -11.89 8.97 -10.57
N LYS A 29 -12.00 9.97 -9.69
CA LYS A 29 -13.04 10.03 -8.64
C LYS A 29 -14.47 9.97 -9.18
N LYS A 30 -14.72 10.35 -10.44
CA LYS A 30 -16.06 10.28 -11.05
C LYS A 30 -16.51 8.85 -11.37
N LYS A 31 -15.58 7.93 -11.63
CA LYS A 31 -15.89 6.55 -12.00
C LYS A 31 -15.68 5.56 -10.85
N THR A 32 -14.79 5.89 -9.91
CA THR A 32 -14.42 4.98 -8.82
C THR A 32 -14.61 5.72 -7.50
N THR A 33 -15.79 5.53 -6.91
CA THR A 33 -16.18 6.11 -5.61
C THR A 33 -15.56 5.35 -4.42
N GLU A 34 -15.28 4.06 -4.59
CA GLU A 34 -14.69 3.22 -3.54
C GLU A 34 -13.21 3.49 -3.32
N LYS A 35 -12.72 3.26 -2.10
CA LYS A 35 -11.29 3.39 -1.76
C LYS A 35 -10.46 2.42 -2.59
N LEU A 36 -9.44 2.92 -3.26
CA LEU A 36 -8.58 2.08 -4.07
C LEU A 36 -7.74 1.16 -3.16
N LYS A 37 -7.75 -0.14 -3.45
CA LYS A 37 -6.87 -1.12 -2.81
C LYS A 37 -6.12 -1.87 -3.89
N LEU A 38 -4.80 -1.78 -3.88
CA LEU A 38 -3.95 -2.45 -4.87
C LEU A 38 -2.92 -3.31 -4.17
N LYS A 39 -2.74 -4.54 -4.66
CA LYS A 39 -1.67 -5.39 -4.17
C LYS A 39 -0.36 -4.97 -4.83
N HIS A 40 0.63 -4.62 -4.03
CA HIS A 40 1.94 -4.24 -4.52
C HIS A 40 3.06 -4.81 -3.67
N TYR A 41 4.24 -4.94 -4.26
CA TYR A 41 5.42 -5.43 -3.56
C TYR A 41 5.94 -4.37 -2.59
N ASP A 42 6.11 -4.75 -1.33
CA ASP A 42 6.78 -3.96 -0.32
C ASP A 42 8.04 -4.70 0.16
N ALA A 43 9.20 -4.17 -0.23
CA ALA A 43 10.50 -4.73 0.12
C ALA A 43 10.75 -4.76 1.64
N ARG A 44 10.09 -3.88 2.40
CA ARG A 44 10.27 -3.75 3.85
C ARG A 44 9.25 -4.57 4.65
N ALA A 45 8.21 -5.09 4.01
CA ALA A 45 7.18 -5.87 4.68
C ALA A 45 7.73 -7.25 5.07
N TYR A 46 7.53 -7.63 6.33
CA TYR A 46 7.98 -8.91 6.85
C TYR A 46 6.95 -10.00 6.59
N ASN A 47 7.39 -11.08 5.94
CA ASN A 47 6.57 -12.24 5.68
C ASN A 47 6.77 -13.28 6.77
N ALA A 48 5.75 -13.45 7.63
CA ALA A 48 5.78 -14.43 8.71
C ALA A 48 5.87 -15.88 8.22
N LYS A 49 5.41 -16.19 6.99
CA LYS A 49 5.46 -17.55 6.42
C LYS A 49 6.86 -17.95 5.97
N THR A 50 7.58 -17.03 5.32
CA THR A 50 8.94 -17.31 4.80
C THR A 50 10.03 -16.83 5.75
N GLN A 51 9.65 -16.15 6.84
CA GLN A 51 10.54 -15.49 7.80
C GLN A 51 11.52 -14.47 7.18
N LYS A 52 11.22 -13.98 5.97
CA LYS A 52 12.05 -13.04 5.20
C LYS A 52 11.33 -11.70 5.01
N THR A 53 12.11 -10.65 4.75
CA THR A 53 11.61 -9.34 4.32
C THR A 53 11.33 -9.34 2.83
N GLY A 54 10.27 -8.64 2.41
CA GLY A 54 9.81 -8.59 1.03
C GLY A 54 8.56 -9.44 0.82
N MET A 55 7.40 -8.78 0.71
CA MET A 55 6.17 -9.45 0.31
C MET A 55 5.21 -8.52 -0.42
N HIS A 56 4.32 -9.12 -1.21
CA HIS A 56 3.18 -8.40 -1.77
C HIS A 56 2.16 -8.14 -0.67
N VAL A 57 1.93 -6.86 -0.39
CA VAL A 57 0.97 -6.36 0.59
C VAL A 57 -0.10 -5.53 -0.11
N LEU A 58 -1.20 -5.28 0.60
CA LEU A 58 -2.19 -4.33 0.12
C LEU A 58 -1.66 -2.92 0.38
N PHE A 59 -1.86 -2.06 -0.60
CA PHE A 59 -1.74 -0.63 -0.45
C PHE A 59 -3.15 -0.07 -0.48
N GLU A 60 -3.48 0.73 0.53
CA GLU A 60 -4.80 1.35 0.65
C GLU A 60 -4.69 2.87 0.44
N GLU A 61 -5.74 3.47 -0.10
CA GLU A 61 -5.84 4.91 -0.29
C GLU A 61 -5.75 5.64 1.07
N GLY A 62 -4.66 6.38 1.24
CA GLY A 62 -4.43 7.28 2.36
C GLY A 62 -4.84 8.70 2.00
N LYS A 63 -5.13 9.52 3.03
CA LYS A 63 -5.27 10.96 2.84
C LYS A 63 -3.92 11.54 2.40
N MET A 64 -3.98 12.43 1.42
CA MET A 64 -2.86 13.31 1.09
C MET A 64 -2.78 14.42 2.13
#